data_AF-A0A9P4GY67-F1
#
_entry.id   AF-A0A9P4GY67-F1
#
_cell.length_a   1.000
_cell.length_b   1.000
_cell.length_c   1.000
_cell.angle_alpha   90.00
_cell.angle_beta   90.00
_cell.angle_gamma   90.00
#
_symmetry.space_group_name_H-M   'P 1'
#
loop_
_entity.id
_entity.type
_entity.pdbx_description
1 polymer ?
#
loop_
_entity_poly.entity_id
_entity_poly.type
_entity_poly.pdbx_seq_one_letter_code
_entity_poly.pdbx_strand_id
1 'polypeptide(L)'
;MTQLEPEHPPGRHCPASAEVYRHVRRRMRKLSTVRKLSQPQQILQDLDVREIESIMKQEHLSLVDFQDLYASEKNYEHKAARACEWLVSVLQSHMRLLGREHEMRMFRFAIEKELAGAQADWSDMERLYMVLTNFKGADAGQGLKMAFIWVLQLNFADTLGPMGKLAAQRCEARERVLQRDSQVEETRVKIIDRLHEIKVDHFACAVPLSCLRPRPDVIDDNEGSCPVCQNSYSDLGGNTAQELLSDYPVRIKYCGHIIGKACLERWIMTPKIDVAKYPHRTCPLCRVKIEGVRAPSVSSGLNLHLKRDRRAMENLRELADGWDMEYEECLETIVACMSAEIAGEELLALIDRQKGKTRWGFEKDEKILRETMEGVNKEKWAWGFRGDHAWRQLRDEWMKSGVVRQS
;
A
#
# COMPACT_ATOMS: atom_id res chain seq x y z
N MET A 1 1.37 -30.70 12.24
CA MET A 1 0.73 -31.92 11.72
C MET A 1 0.11 -31.57 10.39
N THR A 2 0.86 -31.85 9.33
CA THR A 2 0.55 -31.55 7.94
C THR A 2 -0.30 -32.69 7.41
N GLN A 3 -1.63 -32.49 7.33
CA GLN A 3 -2.48 -33.43 6.62
C GLN A 3 -2.43 -33.08 5.13
N LEU A 4 -1.77 -33.97 4.41
CA LEU A 4 -1.68 -34.02 2.96
C LEU A 4 -3.08 -33.96 2.34
N GLU A 5 -3.25 -33.08 1.36
CA GLU A 5 -4.35 -33.15 0.39
C GLU A 5 -4.40 -34.57 -0.21
N PRO A 6 -5.59 -35.12 -0.50
CA PRO A 6 -5.65 -36.38 -1.23
C PRO A 6 -5.00 -36.17 -2.60
N GLU A 7 -3.91 -36.90 -2.84
CA GLU A 7 -3.22 -36.96 -4.11
C GLU A 7 -4.24 -37.30 -5.21
N HIS A 8 -4.53 -36.33 -6.08
CA HIS A 8 -5.20 -36.62 -7.33
C HIS A 8 -4.34 -37.61 -8.12
N PRO A 9 -4.93 -38.68 -8.71
CA PRO A 9 -4.16 -39.62 -9.50
C PRO A 9 -3.45 -38.88 -10.64
N PRO A 10 -2.20 -39.23 -10.98
CA PRO A 10 -1.44 -38.59 -12.04
C PRO A 10 -2.24 -38.70 -13.35
N GLY A 11 -2.76 -37.57 -13.80
CA GLY A 11 -3.55 -37.49 -15.02
C GLY A 11 -2.75 -38.04 -16.20
N ARG A 12 -3.30 -39.04 -16.89
CA ARG A 12 -2.75 -39.54 -18.15
C ARG A 12 -2.50 -38.35 -19.08
N HIS A 13 -1.24 -38.09 -19.39
CA HIS A 13 -0.79 -37.06 -20.35
C HIS A 13 -1.13 -37.44 -21.81
N CYS A 14 -2.33 -37.95 -22.06
CA CYS A 14 -2.85 -38.02 -23.42
C CYS A 14 -3.52 -36.69 -23.76
N PRO A 15 -3.20 -36.07 -24.92
CA PRO A 15 -3.93 -34.91 -25.39
C PRO A 15 -5.41 -35.28 -25.59
N ALA A 16 -6.32 -34.49 -25.03
CA ALA A 16 -7.76 -34.69 -25.24
C ALA A 16 -8.13 -34.53 -26.72
N SER A 17 -9.27 -35.11 -27.11
CA SER A 17 -9.77 -34.99 -28.47
C SER A 17 -10.03 -33.52 -28.86
N ALA A 18 -9.97 -33.23 -30.16
CA ALA A 18 -10.27 -31.90 -30.69
C ALA A 18 -11.70 -31.43 -30.33
N GLU A 19 -12.62 -32.38 -30.16
CA GLU A 19 -13.98 -32.16 -29.70
C GLU A 19 -14.03 -31.62 -28.26
N VAL A 20 -13.33 -32.26 -27.31
CA VAL A 20 -13.24 -31.79 -25.92
C VAL A 20 -12.77 -30.33 -25.88
N TYR A 21 -11.70 -30.00 -26.59
CA TYR A 21 -11.19 -28.62 -26.62
C TYR A 21 -12.15 -27.62 -27.27
N ARG A 22 -12.97 -28.05 -28.24
CA ARG A 22 -14.03 -27.19 -28.81
C ARG A 22 -15.08 -26.85 -27.74
N HIS A 23 -15.49 -27.83 -26.94
CA HIS A 23 -16.41 -27.63 -25.82
C HIS A 23 -15.80 -26.74 -24.73
N VAL A 24 -14.53 -26.97 -24.35
CA VAL A 24 -13.81 -26.12 -23.37
C VAL A 24 -13.80 -24.67 -23.82
N ARG A 25 -13.39 -24.38 -25.07
CA ARG A 25 -13.38 -23.00 -25.60
C ARG A 25 -14.77 -22.35 -25.58
N ARG A 26 -15.84 -23.11 -25.87
CA ARG A 26 -17.21 -22.60 -25.80
C ARG A 26 -17.60 -22.25 -24.36
N ARG A 27 -17.31 -23.12 -23.41
CA ARG A 27 -17.63 -22.93 -21.98
C ARG A 27 -16.84 -21.77 -21.38
N MET A 28 -15.56 -21.63 -21.70
CA MET A 28 -14.73 -20.48 -21.30
C MET A 28 -15.28 -19.14 -21.80
N ARG A 29 -15.77 -19.07 -23.05
CA ARG A 29 -16.40 -17.84 -23.57
C ARG A 29 -17.66 -17.49 -22.79
N LYS A 30 -18.51 -18.48 -22.49
CA LYS A 30 -19.72 -18.27 -21.69
C LYS A 30 -19.41 -17.85 -20.26
N LEU A 31 -18.40 -18.46 -19.62
CA LEU A 31 -17.93 -18.05 -18.30
C LEU A 31 -17.48 -16.59 -18.30
N SER A 32 -16.79 -16.13 -19.36
CA SER A 32 -16.45 -14.72 -19.51
C SER A 32 -17.67 -13.81 -19.62
N THR A 33 -18.77 -14.24 -20.25
CA THR A 33 -20.01 -13.47 -20.31
C THR A 33 -20.66 -13.37 -18.92
N VAL A 34 -20.73 -14.46 -18.17
CA VAL A 34 -21.26 -14.49 -16.79
C VAL A 34 -20.48 -13.54 -15.88
N ARG A 35 -19.15 -13.50 -16.01
CA ARG A 35 -18.28 -12.60 -15.24
C ARG A 35 -18.50 -11.11 -15.50
N LYS A 36 -19.05 -10.76 -16.66
CA LYS A 36 -19.30 -9.37 -17.06
C LYS A 36 -20.66 -8.85 -16.58
N LEU A 37 -21.44 -9.66 -15.87
CA LEU A 37 -22.69 -9.22 -15.25
C LEU A 37 -22.38 -8.20 -14.14
N SER A 38 -22.90 -6.99 -14.27
CA SER A 38 -22.60 -5.88 -13.37
C SER A 38 -23.19 -6.06 -11.96
N GLN A 39 -24.24 -6.88 -11.82
CA GLN A 39 -25.01 -7.04 -10.57
C GLN A 39 -25.54 -8.48 -10.41
N PRO A 40 -24.67 -9.49 -10.21
CA PRO A 40 -25.10 -10.87 -10.04
C PRO A 40 -25.97 -11.07 -8.80
N GLN A 41 -25.78 -10.27 -7.74
CA GLN A 41 -26.59 -10.32 -6.53
C GLN A 41 -28.03 -9.89 -6.77
N GLN A 42 -28.24 -8.81 -7.54
CA GLN A 42 -29.58 -8.30 -7.84
C GLN A 42 -30.38 -9.29 -8.68
N ILE A 43 -29.76 -9.88 -9.72
CA ILE A 43 -30.37 -10.90 -10.57
C ILE A 43 -30.87 -12.11 -9.76
N LEU A 44 -30.17 -12.46 -8.67
CA LEU A 44 -30.50 -13.58 -7.81
C LEU A 44 -31.48 -13.22 -6.68
N GLN A 45 -31.47 -11.97 -6.21
CA GLN A 45 -32.40 -11.47 -5.20
C GLN A 45 -33.81 -11.25 -5.76
N ASP A 46 -33.92 -10.98 -7.05
CA ASP A 46 -35.21 -10.80 -7.74
C ASP A 46 -35.93 -12.15 -8.02
N LEU A 47 -35.29 -13.30 -7.74
CA LEU A 47 -35.87 -14.63 -7.95
C LEU A 47 -36.88 -14.99 -6.85
N ASP A 48 -38.15 -15.08 -7.22
CA ASP A 48 -39.17 -15.65 -6.35
C ASP A 48 -39.28 -17.19 -6.48
N VAL A 49 -39.99 -17.80 -5.53
CA VAL A 49 -40.19 -19.26 -5.49
C VAL A 49 -40.90 -19.78 -6.76
N ARG A 50 -41.81 -19.00 -7.34
CA ARG A 50 -42.59 -19.40 -8.52
C ARG A 50 -41.70 -19.41 -9.77
N GLU A 51 -40.77 -18.47 -9.87
CA GLU A 51 -39.79 -18.40 -10.93
C GLU A 51 -38.81 -19.58 -10.84
N ILE A 52 -38.35 -19.93 -9.63
CA ILE A 52 -37.52 -21.12 -9.42
C ILE A 52 -38.27 -22.39 -9.84
N GLU A 53 -39.52 -22.56 -9.41
CA GLU A 53 -40.33 -23.71 -9.81
C GLU A 53 -40.51 -23.79 -11.33
N SER A 54 -40.74 -22.64 -11.98
CA SER A 54 -40.88 -22.55 -13.43
C SER A 54 -39.60 -23.00 -14.13
N ILE A 55 -38.44 -22.49 -13.69
CA ILE A 55 -37.14 -22.85 -14.24
C ILE A 55 -36.86 -24.35 -14.04
N MET A 56 -37.13 -24.88 -12.85
CA MET A 56 -36.92 -26.30 -12.56
C MET A 56 -37.79 -27.22 -13.42
N LYS A 57 -39.07 -26.85 -13.63
CA LYS A 57 -39.99 -27.60 -14.49
C LYS A 57 -39.52 -27.58 -15.95
N GLN A 58 -39.01 -26.45 -16.43
CA GLN A 58 -38.47 -26.31 -17.79
C GLN A 58 -37.19 -27.12 -18.00
N GLU A 59 -36.34 -27.22 -16.97
CA GLU A 59 -35.03 -27.87 -17.04
C GLU A 59 -35.04 -29.32 -16.51
N HIS A 60 -36.24 -29.87 -16.25
CA HIS A 60 -36.46 -31.24 -15.76
C HIS A 60 -35.65 -31.60 -14.50
N LEU A 61 -35.43 -30.63 -13.61
CA LEU A 61 -34.76 -30.87 -12.33
C LEU A 61 -35.71 -31.56 -11.34
N SER A 62 -35.19 -32.50 -10.56
CA SER A 62 -35.98 -33.24 -9.55
C SER A 62 -36.52 -32.28 -8.47
N LEU A 63 -37.82 -32.37 -8.20
CA LEU A 63 -38.53 -31.60 -7.17
C LEU A 63 -38.44 -32.24 -5.77
N VAL A 64 -37.85 -33.43 -5.65
CA VAL A 64 -37.97 -34.30 -4.46
C VAL A 64 -37.33 -33.68 -3.20
N ASP A 65 -36.25 -32.91 -3.34
CA ASP A 65 -35.55 -32.29 -2.19
C ASP A 65 -36.07 -30.88 -1.84
N PHE A 66 -37.07 -30.37 -2.57
CA PHE A 66 -37.60 -29.02 -2.35
C PHE A 66 -38.72 -28.96 -1.30
N GLN A 67 -39.32 -30.09 -0.92
CA GLN A 67 -40.42 -30.11 0.09
C GLN A 67 -39.99 -29.53 1.45
N ASP A 68 -38.73 -29.72 1.84
CA ASP A 68 -38.17 -29.16 3.08
C ASP A 68 -37.93 -27.64 3.02
N LEU A 69 -37.84 -27.06 1.82
CA LEU A 69 -37.72 -25.60 1.62
C LEU A 69 -39.07 -24.88 1.82
N TYR A 70 -40.19 -25.57 1.61
CA TYR A 70 -41.55 -25.02 1.79
C TYR A 70 -42.08 -25.09 3.23
N ALA A 71 -41.33 -25.66 4.17
CA ALA A 71 -41.78 -25.77 5.56
C ALA A 71 -42.03 -24.41 6.24
N SER A 72 -41.41 -23.32 5.74
CA SER A 72 -41.71 -21.92 6.11
C SER A 72 -41.08 -20.95 5.10
N GLU A 73 -41.82 -19.92 4.67
CA GLU A 73 -41.34 -18.83 3.80
C GLU A 73 -40.04 -18.18 4.32
N LYS A 74 -39.95 -17.99 5.65
CA LYS A 74 -38.75 -17.45 6.32
C LYS A 74 -37.52 -18.36 6.20
N ASN A 75 -37.72 -19.68 6.13
CA ASN A 75 -36.62 -20.64 5.99
C ASN A 75 -36.06 -20.62 4.56
N TYR A 76 -36.94 -20.50 3.57
CA TYR A 76 -36.54 -20.33 2.17
C TYR A 76 -35.74 -19.04 1.96
N GLU A 77 -36.25 -17.89 2.42
CA GLU A 77 -35.57 -16.60 2.26
C GLU A 77 -34.16 -16.63 2.86
N HIS A 78 -34.00 -17.22 4.05
CA HIS A 78 -32.70 -17.34 4.69
C HIS A 78 -31.73 -18.23 3.91
N LYS A 79 -32.17 -19.40 3.44
CA LYS A 79 -31.34 -20.32 2.64
C LYS A 79 -30.99 -19.73 1.27
N ALA A 80 -31.94 -19.07 0.62
CA ALA A 80 -31.74 -18.36 -0.63
C ALA A 80 -30.70 -17.24 -0.48
N ALA A 81 -30.80 -16.42 0.57
CA ALA A 81 -29.82 -15.37 0.86
C ALA A 81 -28.40 -15.95 1.01
N ARG A 82 -28.25 -17.03 1.79
CA ARG A 82 -26.95 -17.70 2.00
C ARG A 82 -26.39 -18.36 0.73
N ALA A 83 -27.25 -18.98 -0.07
CA ALA A 83 -26.86 -19.55 -1.36
C ALA A 83 -26.38 -18.47 -2.33
N CYS A 84 -27.08 -17.34 -2.39
CA CYS A 84 -26.69 -16.18 -3.20
C CYS A 84 -25.33 -15.62 -2.77
N GLU A 85 -25.16 -15.37 -1.47
CA GLU A 85 -23.91 -14.88 -0.89
C GLU A 85 -22.74 -15.84 -1.20
N TRP A 86 -22.94 -17.14 -0.97
CA TRP A 86 -21.93 -18.16 -1.23
C TRP A 86 -21.53 -18.22 -2.72
N LEU A 87 -22.51 -18.27 -3.62
CA LEU A 87 -22.25 -18.37 -5.06
C LEU A 87 -21.46 -17.16 -5.56
N VAL A 88 -21.88 -15.95 -5.18
CA VAL A 88 -21.19 -14.72 -5.59
C VAL A 88 -19.77 -14.69 -5.02
N SER A 89 -19.60 -15.04 -3.74
CA SER A 89 -18.28 -15.06 -3.09
C SER A 89 -17.32 -16.07 -3.74
N VAL A 90 -17.79 -17.27 -4.07
CA VAL A 90 -17.00 -18.29 -4.76
C VAL A 90 -16.60 -17.83 -6.16
N LEU A 91 -17.53 -17.28 -6.94
CA LEU A 91 -17.24 -16.79 -8.28
C LEU A 91 -16.21 -15.65 -8.27
N GLN A 92 -16.33 -14.71 -7.33
CA GLN A 92 -15.37 -13.63 -7.15
C GLN A 92 -14.00 -14.17 -6.73
N SER A 93 -13.98 -15.09 -5.76
CA SER A 93 -12.73 -15.66 -5.26
C SER A 93 -12.00 -16.47 -6.34
N HIS A 94 -12.72 -17.29 -7.09
CA HIS A 94 -12.15 -18.07 -8.18
C HIS A 94 -11.67 -17.19 -9.33
N MET A 95 -12.35 -16.09 -9.65
CA MET A 95 -11.88 -15.13 -10.66
C MET A 95 -10.53 -14.50 -10.28
N ARG A 96 -10.27 -14.30 -8.98
CA ARG A 96 -9.01 -13.72 -8.47
C ARG A 96 -7.90 -14.77 -8.31
N LEU A 97 -8.26 -15.98 -7.90
CA LEU A 97 -7.28 -17.03 -7.54
C LEU A 97 -6.96 -17.99 -8.67
N LEU A 98 -7.94 -18.35 -9.51
CA LEU A 98 -7.76 -19.38 -10.53
C LEU A 98 -7.30 -18.75 -11.85
N GLY A 99 -6.12 -19.18 -12.30
CA GLY A 99 -5.63 -18.87 -13.64
C GLY A 99 -6.45 -19.59 -14.72
N ARG A 100 -6.44 -19.02 -15.93
CA ARG A 100 -7.14 -19.58 -17.11
C ARG A 100 -6.84 -21.07 -17.35
N GLU A 101 -5.61 -21.51 -17.13
CA GLU A 101 -5.20 -22.91 -17.32
C GLU A 101 -5.90 -23.86 -16.34
N HIS A 102 -6.10 -23.42 -15.10
CA HIS A 102 -6.81 -24.20 -14.09
C HIS A 102 -8.29 -24.36 -14.49
N GLU A 103 -8.93 -23.28 -14.92
CA GLU A 103 -10.31 -23.31 -15.42
C GLU A 103 -10.46 -24.22 -16.65
N MET A 104 -9.50 -24.16 -17.58
CA MET A 104 -9.48 -25.03 -18.75
C MET A 104 -9.35 -26.50 -18.37
N ARG A 105 -8.51 -26.82 -17.37
CA ARG A 105 -8.39 -28.20 -16.85
C ARG A 105 -9.69 -28.67 -16.21
N MET A 106 -10.32 -27.86 -15.36
CA MET A 106 -11.61 -28.17 -14.74
C MET A 106 -12.69 -28.45 -15.79
N PHE A 107 -12.85 -27.56 -16.79
CA PHE A 107 -13.81 -27.81 -17.87
C PHE A 107 -13.45 -29.04 -18.69
N ARG A 108 -12.16 -29.25 -18.99
CA ARG A 108 -11.71 -30.43 -19.73
C ARG A 108 -12.15 -31.71 -19.02
N PHE A 109 -11.87 -31.85 -17.72
CA PHE A 109 -12.25 -33.04 -16.96
C PHE A 109 -13.77 -33.23 -16.91
N ALA A 110 -14.53 -32.15 -16.68
CA ALA A 110 -15.98 -32.23 -16.67
C ALA A 110 -16.56 -32.66 -18.02
N ILE A 111 -16.02 -32.15 -19.13
CA ILE A 111 -16.45 -32.49 -20.50
C ILE A 111 -16.04 -33.91 -20.87
N GLU A 112 -14.85 -34.38 -20.50
CA GLU A 112 -14.42 -35.75 -20.73
C GLU A 112 -15.38 -36.73 -20.04
N LYS A 113 -15.77 -36.45 -18.78
CA LYS A 113 -16.80 -37.21 -18.07
C LYS A 113 -18.17 -37.11 -18.76
N GLU A 114 -18.54 -35.94 -19.26
CA GLU A 114 -19.81 -35.72 -20.00
C GLU A 114 -19.89 -36.63 -21.23
N LEU A 115 -18.86 -36.61 -22.07
CA LEU A 115 -18.80 -37.38 -23.31
C LEU A 115 -18.70 -38.89 -23.07
N ALA A 116 -18.17 -39.30 -21.92
CA ALA A 116 -18.15 -40.69 -21.47
C ALA A 116 -19.48 -41.15 -20.83
N GLY A 117 -20.47 -40.27 -20.68
CA GLY A 117 -21.72 -40.57 -19.96
C GLY A 117 -21.56 -40.69 -18.44
N ALA A 118 -20.44 -40.23 -17.88
CA ALA A 118 -20.06 -40.32 -16.47
C ALA A 118 -20.33 -39.01 -15.71
N GLN A 119 -21.45 -38.34 -15.99
CA GLN A 119 -21.80 -37.04 -15.36
C GLN A 119 -22.06 -37.16 -13.85
N ALA A 120 -22.42 -38.36 -13.39
CA ALA A 120 -22.55 -38.67 -11.97
C ALA A 120 -21.24 -38.46 -11.20
N ASP A 121 -20.08 -38.62 -11.88
CA ASP A 121 -18.74 -38.51 -11.30
C ASP A 121 -18.18 -37.08 -11.31
N TRP A 122 -19.00 -36.08 -11.67
CA TRP A 122 -18.62 -34.68 -11.50
C TRP A 122 -18.47 -34.34 -10.03
N SER A 123 -17.35 -33.70 -9.68
CA SER A 123 -17.22 -32.97 -8.43
C SER A 123 -18.24 -31.82 -8.38
N ASP A 124 -18.52 -31.33 -7.16
CA ASP A 124 -19.45 -30.22 -6.95
C ASP A 124 -19.07 -28.96 -7.75
N MET A 125 -17.77 -28.68 -7.84
CA MET A 125 -17.27 -27.53 -8.61
C MET A 125 -17.37 -27.75 -10.12
N GLU A 126 -17.02 -28.94 -10.62
CA GLU A 126 -17.24 -29.27 -12.04
C GLU A 126 -18.71 -29.11 -12.40
N ARG A 127 -19.61 -29.65 -11.57
CA ARG A 127 -21.05 -29.55 -11.76
C ARG A 127 -21.52 -28.09 -11.75
N LEU A 128 -21.12 -27.31 -10.76
CA LEU A 128 -21.47 -25.88 -10.65
C LEU A 128 -21.05 -25.10 -11.91
N TYR A 129 -19.81 -25.26 -12.36
CA TYR A 129 -19.31 -24.54 -13.54
C TYR A 129 -19.90 -25.04 -14.85
N MET A 130 -20.21 -26.33 -14.95
CA MET A 130 -20.93 -26.87 -16.11
C MET A 130 -22.34 -26.30 -16.20
N VAL A 131 -23.07 -26.24 -15.08
CA VAL A 131 -24.40 -25.61 -14.98
C VAL A 131 -24.34 -24.12 -15.30
N LEU A 132 -23.43 -23.38 -14.67
CA LEU A 132 -23.23 -21.94 -14.84
C LEU A 132 -23.04 -21.54 -16.32
N THR A 133 -22.43 -22.43 -17.10
CA THR A 133 -22.14 -22.20 -18.52
C THR A 133 -23.12 -22.91 -19.46
N ASN A 134 -24.18 -23.55 -18.93
CA ASN A 134 -25.12 -24.37 -19.73
C ASN A 134 -26.31 -23.58 -20.32
N PHE A 135 -26.22 -22.27 -20.46
CA PHE A 135 -27.31 -21.48 -21.04
C PHE A 135 -27.28 -21.49 -22.57
N LYS A 136 -28.46 -21.44 -23.20
CA LYS A 136 -28.62 -21.27 -24.65
C LYS A 136 -28.56 -19.78 -25.00
N GLY A 137 -27.93 -19.42 -26.12
CA GLY A 137 -27.86 -18.02 -26.59
C GLY A 137 -26.94 -17.13 -25.76
N ALA A 138 -27.30 -15.85 -25.62
CA ALA A 138 -26.50 -14.80 -25.00
C ALA A 138 -26.92 -14.45 -23.55
N ASP A 139 -27.93 -15.12 -23.00
CA ASP A 139 -28.44 -14.83 -21.66
C ASP A 139 -27.60 -15.51 -20.57
N ALA A 140 -26.57 -14.79 -20.12
CA ALA A 140 -25.74 -15.21 -19.01
C ALA A 140 -26.48 -15.18 -17.66
N GLY A 141 -27.58 -14.41 -17.56
CA GLY A 141 -28.44 -14.36 -16.38
C GLY A 141 -29.07 -15.72 -16.12
N GLN A 142 -29.56 -16.40 -17.16
CA GLN A 142 -30.10 -17.76 -17.04
C GLN A 142 -29.08 -18.75 -16.48
N GLY A 143 -27.82 -18.68 -16.92
CA GLY A 143 -26.75 -19.53 -16.38
C GLY A 143 -26.51 -19.30 -14.89
N LEU A 144 -26.55 -18.04 -14.45
CA LEU A 144 -26.41 -17.66 -13.05
C LEU A 144 -27.61 -18.13 -12.20
N LYS A 145 -28.84 -17.95 -12.70
CA LYS A 145 -30.07 -18.43 -12.06
C LYS A 145 -30.04 -19.96 -11.88
N MET A 146 -29.61 -20.69 -12.90
CA MET A 146 -29.46 -22.15 -12.83
C MET A 146 -28.40 -22.55 -11.79
N ALA A 147 -27.23 -21.91 -11.79
CA ALA A 147 -26.20 -22.18 -10.79
C ALA A 147 -26.70 -21.91 -9.37
N PHE A 148 -27.46 -20.84 -9.17
CA PHE A 148 -28.08 -20.52 -7.89
C PHE A 148 -29.08 -21.59 -7.43
N ILE A 149 -29.97 -22.06 -8.30
CA ILE A 149 -30.91 -23.14 -7.98
C ILE A 149 -30.14 -24.40 -7.55
N TRP A 150 -29.05 -24.73 -8.24
CA TRP A 150 -28.21 -25.87 -7.88
C TRP A 150 -27.50 -25.70 -6.52
N VAL A 151 -26.96 -24.50 -6.23
CA VAL A 151 -26.36 -24.17 -4.94
C VAL A 151 -27.38 -24.30 -3.81
N LEU A 152 -28.61 -23.85 -4.06
CA LEU A 152 -29.71 -23.91 -3.11
C LEU A 152 -30.15 -25.37 -2.85
N GLN A 153 -30.33 -26.15 -3.92
CA GLN A 153 -30.72 -27.57 -3.84
C GLN A 153 -29.69 -28.42 -3.09
N LEU A 154 -28.42 -28.30 -3.47
CA LEU A 154 -27.35 -29.10 -2.88
C LEU A 154 -26.81 -28.51 -1.56
N ASN A 155 -27.44 -27.44 -1.10
CA ASN A 155 -27.08 -26.71 0.12
C ASN A 155 -25.58 -26.40 0.22
N PHE A 156 -24.97 -25.96 -0.90
CA PHE A 156 -23.53 -25.70 -0.98
C PHE A 156 -23.06 -24.63 0.02
N ALA A 157 -23.93 -23.69 0.38
CA ALA A 157 -23.63 -22.69 1.40
C ALA A 157 -23.32 -23.31 2.78
N ASP A 158 -23.93 -24.45 3.12
CA ASP A 158 -23.65 -25.20 4.34
C ASP A 158 -22.55 -26.24 4.12
N THR A 159 -22.70 -27.08 3.09
CA THR A 159 -21.82 -28.24 2.86
C THR A 159 -20.41 -27.83 2.44
N LEU A 160 -20.29 -26.75 1.65
CA LEU A 160 -19.03 -26.22 1.14
C LEU A 160 -18.70 -24.83 1.71
N GLY A 161 -19.46 -24.35 2.69
CA GLY A 161 -19.25 -23.07 3.36
C GLY A 161 -17.81 -22.85 3.89
N PRO A 162 -17.18 -23.83 4.58
CA PRO A 162 -15.80 -23.71 5.04
C PRO A 162 -14.79 -23.46 3.91
N MET A 163 -14.96 -24.12 2.75
CA MET A 163 -14.08 -23.93 1.60
C MET A 163 -14.25 -22.53 0.97
N GLY A 164 -15.49 -22.04 0.88
CA GLY A 164 -15.76 -20.67 0.45
C GLY A 164 -15.09 -19.63 1.35
N LYS A 165 -15.15 -19.82 2.67
CA LYS A 165 -14.45 -18.95 3.64
C LYS A 165 -12.93 -18.98 3.45
N LEU A 166 -12.34 -20.16 3.25
CA LEU A 166 -10.90 -20.29 3.01
C LEU A 166 -10.47 -19.60 1.72
N ALA A 167 -11.25 -19.73 0.64
CA ALA A 167 -11.00 -19.05 -0.63
C ALA A 167 -11.05 -17.52 -0.46
N ALA A 168 -12.07 -16.99 0.23
CA ALA A 168 -12.17 -15.57 0.54
C ALA A 168 -10.98 -15.06 1.36
N GLN A 169 -10.58 -15.78 2.42
CA GLN A 169 -9.41 -15.44 3.23
C GLN A 169 -8.10 -15.39 2.41
N ARG A 170 -7.94 -16.32 1.46
CA ARG A 170 -6.78 -16.33 0.54
C ARG A 170 -6.81 -15.14 -0.42
N CYS A 171 -7.97 -14.77 -0.95
CA CYS A 171 -8.14 -13.57 -1.77
C CYS A 171 -7.73 -12.32 -1.02
N GLU A 172 -8.28 -12.11 0.17
CA GLU A 172 -7.97 -10.95 0.99
C GLU A 172 -6.48 -10.92 1.39
N ALA A 173 -5.89 -12.07 1.70
CA ALA A 173 -4.46 -12.15 2.01
C ALA A 173 -3.61 -11.72 0.82
N ARG A 174 -3.95 -12.17 -0.39
CA ARG A 174 -3.26 -11.76 -1.63
C ARG A 174 -3.44 -10.27 -1.92
N GLU A 175 -4.65 -9.74 -1.74
CA GLU A 175 -4.91 -8.30 -1.90
C GLU A 175 -4.13 -7.46 -0.90
N ARG A 176 -4.07 -7.88 0.37
CA ARG A 176 -3.23 -7.22 1.38
C ARG A 176 -1.75 -7.21 0.99
N VAL A 177 -1.25 -8.28 0.37
CA VAL A 177 0.13 -8.33 -0.14
C VAL A 177 0.30 -7.33 -1.28
N LEU A 178 -0.57 -7.36 -2.30
CA LEU A 178 -0.50 -6.43 -3.43
C LEU A 178 -0.61 -4.95 -3.00
N GLN A 179 -1.50 -4.64 -2.05
CA GLN A 179 -1.63 -3.31 -1.49
C GLN A 179 -0.36 -2.88 -0.74
N ARG A 180 0.25 -3.78 0.03
CA ARG A 180 1.52 -3.51 0.70
C ARG A 180 2.64 -3.26 -0.31
N ASP A 181 2.73 -4.07 -1.37
CA ASP A 181 3.74 -3.91 -2.42
C ASP A 181 3.57 -2.56 -3.12
N SER A 182 2.34 -2.19 -3.47
CA SER A 182 2.02 -0.88 -4.06
C SER A 182 2.39 0.30 -3.14
N GLN A 183 2.16 0.17 -1.83
CA GLN A 183 2.53 1.20 -0.85
C GLN A 183 4.05 1.33 -0.70
N VAL A 184 4.79 0.22 -0.77
CA VAL A 184 6.25 0.24 -0.75
C VAL A 184 6.77 0.95 -1.99
N GLU A 185 6.21 0.67 -3.16
CA GLU A 185 6.61 1.34 -4.41
C GLU A 185 6.31 2.84 -4.38
N GLU A 186 5.13 3.25 -3.91
CA GLU A 186 4.80 4.66 -3.71
C GLU A 186 5.80 5.35 -2.77
N THR A 187 6.28 4.63 -1.75
CA THR A 187 7.29 5.16 -0.82
C THR A 187 8.65 5.32 -1.50
N ARG A 188 9.05 4.41 -2.39
CA ARG A 188 10.30 4.53 -3.16
C ARG A 188 10.28 5.73 -4.10
N VAL A 189 9.17 5.95 -4.80
CA VAL A 189 9.00 7.15 -5.64
C VAL A 189 9.18 8.42 -4.80
N LYS A 190 8.60 8.48 -3.58
CA LYS A 190 8.78 9.62 -2.68
C LYS A 190 10.22 9.80 -2.18
N ILE A 191 10.96 8.71 -1.97
CA ILE A 191 12.40 8.77 -1.63
C ILE A 191 13.18 9.40 -2.79
N ILE A 192 12.87 9.01 -4.03
CA ILE A 192 13.48 9.56 -5.24
C ILE A 192 13.14 11.05 -5.40
N ASP A 193 11.88 11.42 -5.25
CA ASP A 193 11.45 12.82 -5.30
C ASP A 193 12.21 13.65 -4.25
N ARG A 194 12.33 13.13 -3.02
CA ARG A 194 13.11 13.76 -1.95
C ARG A 194 14.58 13.91 -2.33
N LEU A 195 15.21 12.92 -2.95
CA LEU A 195 16.61 13.02 -3.39
C LEU A 195 16.83 14.24 -4.28
N HIS A 196 15.93 14.50 -5.23
CA HIS A 196 16.01 15.66 -6.12
C HIS A 196 15.83 17.00 -5.38
N GLU A 197 15.09 17.01 -4.26
CA GLU A 197 14.87 18.18 -3.42
C GLU A 197 16.04 18.47 -2.48
N ILE A 198 16.89 17.48 -2.15
CA ILE A 198 18.03 17.69 -1.26
C ILE A 198 19.02 18.66 -1.90
N LYS A 199 19.33 19.74 -1.17
CA LYS A 199 20.39 20.69 -1.52
C LYS A 199 21.41 20.87 -0.40
N VAL A 200 20.97 20.76 0.86
CA VAL A 200 21.80 21.11 2.02
C VAL A 200 21.83 20.02 3.09
N ASP A 201 20.89 19.06 3.08
CA ASP A 201 20.75 18.06 4.15
C ASP A 201 21.96 17.12 4.29
N HIS A 202 22.81 16.99 3.25
CA HIS A 202 24.06 16.23 3.32
C HIS A 202 25.15 16.92 4.17
N PHE A 203 25.04 18.22 4.47
CA PHE A 203 25.98 18.96 5.34
C PHE A 203 25.30 19.87 6.37
N ALA A 204 23.99 19.95 6.38
CA ALA A 204 23.19 20.70 7.34
C ALA A 204 22.10 19.80 7.92
N CYS A 205 21.67 20.06 9.15
CA CYS A 205 20.69 19.22 9.84
C CYS A 205 19.72 20.08 10.61
N ALA A 206 18.44 19.73 10.58
CA ALA A 206 17.42 20.41 11.37
C ALA A 206 17.79 20.44 12.86
N VAL A 207 17.51 21.57 13.52
CA VAL A 207 17.72 21.73 14.95
C VAL A 207 16.39 22.00 15.67
N PRO A 208 16.13 21.36 16.81
CA PRO A 208 14.93 21.62 17.58
C PRO A 208 14.79 23.10 17.96
N LEU A 209 13.57 23.63 17.94
CA LEU A 209 13.30 25.01 18.36
C LEU A 209 13.68 25.22 19.83
N SER A 210 13.60 24.16 20.64
CA SER A 210 14.07 24.18 22.03
C SER A 210 15.57 24.49 22.19
N CYS A 211 16.40 24.19 21.18
CA CYS A 211 17.83 24.49 21.17
C CYS A 211 18.16 25.94 20.78
N LEU A 212 17.16 26.72 20.34
CA LEU A 212 17.32 28.12 19.94
C LEU A 212 17.04 29.10 21.08
N ARG A 213 16.80 28.60 22.30
CA ARG A 213 16.40 29.43 23.45
C ARG A 213 17.55 30.31 23.98
N PRO A 214 17.21 31.49 24.55
CA PRO A 214 18.17 32.45 25.06
C PRO A 214 19.17 31.83 26.04
N ARG A 215 20.42 32.21 25.84
CA ARG A 215 21.41 32.28 26.90
C ARG A 215 21.23 33.63 27.60
N PRO A 216 21.00 33.67 28.93
CA PRO A 216 20.75 34.94 29.65
C PRO A 216 21.91 35.95 29.58
N ASP A 217 23.06 35.54 29.06
CA ASP A 217 24.32 36.27 28.91
C ASP A 217 24.52 36.93 27.53
N VAL A 218 23.65 36.70 26.53
CA VAL A 218 23.80 37.27 25.18
C VAL A 218 22.50 37.97 24.76
N ILE A 219 22.58 39.29 24.54
CA ILE A 219 21.50 40.08 23.94
C ILE A 219 21.64 39.93 22.42
N ASP A 220 20.99 38.92 21.83
CA ASP A 220 20.81 38.81 20.38
C ASP A 220 19.33 39.03 20.06
N ASP A 221 19.00 40.15 19.42
CA ASP A 221 17.62 40.54 19.10
C ASP A 221 16.96 39.63 18.03
N ASN A 222 17.70 38.68 17.45
CA ASN A 222 17.23 37.76 16.40
C ASN A 222 16.94 36.33 16.91
N GLU A 223 16.72 36.15 18.21
CA GLU A 223 16.43 34.86 18.82
C GLU A 223 15.20 34.16 18.20
N GLY A 224 15.40 32.92 17.76
CA GLY A 224 14.34 32.14 17.10
C GLY A 224 13.99 32.61 15.69
N SER A 225 14.81 33.46 15.08
CA SER A 225 14.66 33.93 13.70
C SER A 225 15.87 33.58 12.83
N CYS A 226 15.66 33.56 11.52
CA CYS A 226 16.72 33.33 10.56
C CYS A 226 17.66 34.55 10.47
N PRO A 227 18.97 34.41 10.66
CA PRO A 227 19.90 35.56 10.64
C PRO A 227 20.07 36.18 9.24
N VAL A 228 19.51 35.56 8.19
CA VAL A 228 19.58 36.04 6.81
C VAL A 228 18.33 36.82 6.42
N CYS A 229 17.13 36.25 6.62
CA CYS A 229 15.87 36.87 6.22
C CYS A 229 15.10 37.51 7.39
N GLN A 230 15.53 37.27 8.63
CA GLN A 230 14.90 37.74 9.88
C GLN A 230 13.48 37.21 10.15
N ASN A 231 13.02 36.22 9.38
CA ASN A 231 11.76 35.54 9.66
C ASN A 231 11.89 34.63 10.88
N SER A 232 10.87 34.65 11.76
CA SER A 232 10.79 33.75 12.91
C SER A 232 10.48 32.33 12.49
N TYR A 233 11.19 31.37 13.08
CA TYR A 233 10.96 29.93 12.90
C TYR A 233 9.72 29.40 13.63
N SER A 234 9.07 30.24 14.42
CA SER A 234 7.92 29.86 15.27
C SER A 234 6.70 30.75 15.08
N ASP A 235 6.73 31.67 14.11
CA ASP A 235 5.61 32.54 13.81
C ASP A 235 4.57 31.86 12.92
N LEU A 236 3.66 31.13 13.57
CA LEU A 236 2.46 30.54 12.97
C LEU A 236 1.38 31.58 12.64
N GLY A 237 1.53 32.84 13.06
CA GLY A 237 0.60 33.92 12.75
C GLY A 237 0.85 34.53 11.38
N GLY A 238 2.12 34.67 11.00
CA GLY A 238 2.56 35.19 9.70
C GLY A 238 2.83 34.14 8.63
N ASN A 239 3.00 32.86 9.01
CA ASN A 239 3.40 31.78 8.10
C ASN A 239 2.57 30.52 8.29
N THR A 240 2.35 29.80 7.20
CA THR A 240 1.77 28.45 7.20
C THR A 240 2.76 27.41 7.73
N ALA A 241 2.27 26.26 8.19
CA ALA A 241 3.16 25.16 8.59
C ALA A 241 4.06 24.69 7.45
N GLN A 242 3.59 24.74 6.20
CA GLN A 242 4.39 24.37 5.04
C GLN A 242 5.58 25.32 4.82
N GLU A 243 5.36 26.62 5.00
CA GLU A 243 6.43 27.63 4.88
C GLU A 243 7.46 27.46 6.00
N LEU A 244 6.99 27.23 7.23
CA LEU A 244 7.87 26.97 8.38
C LEU A 244 8.65 25.66 8.26
N LEU A 245 8.06 24.60 7.70
CA LEU A 245 8.76 23.36 7.36
C LEU A 245 9.86 23.60 6.31
N SER A 246 9.55 24.43 5.30
CA SER A 246 10.47 24.68 4.18
C SER A 246 11.69 25.52 4.58
N ASP A 247 11.51 26.51 5.45
CA ASP A 247 12.61 27.34 5.98
C ASP A 247 12.98 26.99 7.43
N TYR A 248 12.73 25.75 7.86
CA TYR A 248 13.03 25.28 9.22
C TYR A 248 14.52 25.48 9.56
N PRO A 249 14.88 25.79 10.82
CA PRO A 249 16.27 26.05 11.19
C PRO A 249 17.15 24.81 11.00
N VAL A 250 18.24 24.96 10.26
CA VAL A 250 19.26 23.94 10.05
C VAL A 250 20.63 24.42 10.50
N ARG A 251 21.39 23.53 11.13
CA ARG A 251 22.78 23.78 11.55
C ARG A 251 23.76 23.29 10.50
N ILE A 252 24.62 24.19 10.01
CA ILE A 252 25.73 23.86 9.12
C ILE A 252 26.79 23.08 9.90
N LYS A 253 27.04 21.83 9.52
CA LYS A 253 27.93 20.91 10.25
C LYS A 253 29.39 21.35 10.27
N TYR A 254 29.82 22.18 9.30
CA TYR A 254 31.20 22.65 9.21
C TYR A 254 31.55 23.80 10.18
N CYS A 255 30.56 24.60 10.60
CA CYS A 255 30.83 25.79 11.42
C CYS A 255 29.85 25.99 12.58
N GLY A 256 28.80 25.18 12.68
CA GLY A 256 27.81 25.23 13.75
C GLY A 256 26.79 26.37 13.66
N HIS A 257 26.84 27.22 12.64
CA HIS A 257 25.85 28.28 12.44
C HIS A 257 24.48 27.70 12.07
N ILE A 258 23.42 28.32 12.59
CA ILE A 258 22.03 27.96 12.35
C ILE A 258 21.42 28.98 11.40
N ILE A 259 20.78 28.51 10.32
CA ILE A 259 20.19 29.31 9.25
C ILE A 259 18.90 28.62 8.80
N GLY A 260 17.92 29.38 8.28
CA GLY A 260 16.73 28.78 7.68
C GLY A 260 17.11 27.91 6.48
N LYS A 261 16.49 26.73 6.36
CA LYS A 261 16.80 25.76 5.30
C LYS A 261 16.67 26.41 3.91
N ALA A 262 15.50 26.90 3.54
CA ALA A 262 15.27 27.55 2.25
C ALA A 262 16.22 28.74 2.01
N CYS A 263 16.56 29.51 3.05
CA CYS A 263 17.57 30.58 2.95
C CYS A 263 18.96 30.03 2.59
N LEU A 264 19.39 28.95 3.22
CA LEU A 264 20.67 28.31 2.93
C LEU A 264 20.68 27.67 1.55
N GLU A 265 19.60 26.99 1.15
CA GLU A 265 19.46 26.41 -0.19
C GLU A 265 19.56 27.48 -1.27
N ARG A 266 18.81 28.58 -1.12
CA ARG A 266 18.88 29.72 -2.02
C ARG A 266 20.29 30.30 -2.10
N TRP A 267 21.00 30.39 -0.98
CA TRP A 267 22.38 30.86 -0.94
C TRP A 267 23.33 29.96 -1.73
N ILE A 268 23.22 28.64 -1.61
CA ILE A 268 24.06 27.67 -2.35
C ILE A 268 23.76 27.70 -3.85
N MET A 269 22.48 27.89 -4.22
CA MET A 269 22.02 27.89 -5.61
C MET A 269 22.24 29.23 -6.33
N THR A 270 22.30 30.36 -5.61
CA THR A 270 22.46 31.70 -6.20
C THR A 270 23.77 31.81 -6.98
N PRO A 271 23.81 32.09 -8.30
CA PRO A 271 25.05 32.16 -9.08
C PRO A 271 26.17 33.01 -8.45
N LYS A 272 27.44 32.61 -8.59
CA LYS A 272 28.59 33.37 -8.07
C LYS A 272 28.73 34.66 -8.88
N ILE A 273 28.78 35.81 -8.20
CA ILE A 273 28.93 37.13 -8.85
C ILE A 273 30.30 37.23 -9.55
N ASP A 274 31.35 36.74 -8.91
CA ASP A 274 32.72 36.71 -9.44
C ASP A 274 33.40 35.42 -8.96
N VAL A 275 33.58 34.47 -9.87
CA VAL A 275 34.18 33.15 -9.58
C VAL A 275 35.67 33.26 -9.27
N ALA A 276 36.38 34.26 -9.82
CA ALA A 276 37.80 34.46 -9.55
C ALA A 276 38.01 35.00 -8.13
N LYS A 277 37.14 35.90 -7.67
CA LYS A 277 37.22 36.49 -6.33
C LYS A 277 36.58 35.62 -5.24
N TYR A 278 35.51 34.88 -5.56
CA TYR A 278 34.78 34.02 -4.62
C TYR A 278 34.64 32.61 -5.20
N PRO A 279 35.75 31.83 -5.21
CA PRO A 279 35.79 30.55 -5.91
C PRO A 279 34.90 29.46 -5.29
N HIS A 280 34.47 29.63 -4.05
CA HIS A 280 33.71 28.62 -3.31
C HIS A 280 32.44 29.20 -2.66
N ARG A 281 31.39 28.39 -2.56
CA ARG A 281 30.28 28.65 -1.63
C ARG A 281 30.78 28.52 -0.20
N THR A 282 30.35 29.47 0.63
CA THR A 282 30.72 29.56 2.04
C THR A 282 29.48 29.73 2.91
N CYS A 283 29.59 29.49 4.21
CA CYS A 283 28.59 29.93 5.17
C CYS A 283 28.35 31.45 5.00
N PRO A 284 27.09 31.93 4.94
CA PRO A 284 26.81 33.35 4.75
C PRO A 284 27.19 34.19 5.98
N LEU A 285 27.32 33.58 7.17
CA LEU A 285 27.65 34.29 8.41
C LEU A 285 29.16 34.37 8.66
N CYS A 286 29.88 33.25 8.60
CA CYS A 286 31.32 33.21 8.96
C CYS A 286 32.27 32.93 7.80
N ARG A 287 31.76 32.78 6.57
CA ARG A 287 32.56 32.53 5.37
C ARG A 287 33.41 31.24 5.37
N VAL A 288 33.16 30.32 6.32
CA VAL A 288 33.72 28.96 6.26
C VAL A 288 33.28 28.27 4.97
N LYS A 289 34.23 27.65 4.25
CA LYS A 289 34.00 26.94 2.98
C LYS A 289 32.99 25.79 3.15
N ILE A 290 32.08 25.65 2.20
CA ILE A 290 31.08 24.57 2.11
C ILE A 290 31.33 23.74 0.86
N GLU A 291 31.46 24.40 -0.30
CA GLU A 291 31.64 23.73 -1.59
C GLU A 291 32.99 23.01 -1.67
N GLY A 292 32.96 21.74 -2.11
CA GLY A 292 34.16 20.91 -2.19
C GLY A 292 34.73 20.49 -0.82
N VAL A 293 34.01 20.75 0.27
CA VAL A 293 34.31 20.17 1.58
C VAL A 293 33.61 18.82 1.66
N ARG A 294 34.33 17.80 2.14
CA ARG A 294 33.77 16.46 2.32
C ARG A 294 32.59 16.54 3.30
N ALA A 295 31.45 15.98 2.90
CA ALA A 295 30.29 15.85 3.75
C ALA A 295 30.66 15.13 5.08
N PRO A 296 30.09 15.54 6.22
CA PRO A 296 30.25 14.81 7.47
C PRO A 296 29.81 13.36 7.29
N SER A 297 30.59 12.42 7.82
CA SER A 297 30.21 11.01 7.77
C SER A 297 28.94 10.80 8.60
N VAL A 298 27.95 10.12 8.02
CA VAL A 298 26.84 9.54 8.78
C VAL A 298 27.37 8.54 9.81
N SER A 299 26.57 8.23 10.83
CA SER A 299 27.03 7.33 11.89
C SER A 299 27.32 5.92 11.37
N SER A 300 28.31 5.26 11.97
CA SER A 300 28.63 3.86 11.67
C SER A 300 27.46 2.93 11.99
N GLY A 301 26.63 3.28 12.97
CA GLY A 301 25.40 2.58 13.31
C GLY A 301 24.40 2.55 12.16
N LEU A 302 24.26 3.64 11.38
CA LEU A 302 23.36 3.68 10.24
C LEU A 302 23.83 2.71 9.15
N ASN A 303 25.12 2.74 8.82
CA ASN A 303 25.72 1.79 7.88
C ASN A 303 25.53 0.33 8.32
N LEU A 304 25.65 0.07 9.62
CA LEU A 304 25.46 -1.27 10.18
C LEU A 304 23.99 -1.71 10.08
N HIS A 305 23.05 -0.81 10.35
CA HIS A 305 21.62 -1.06 10.21
C HIS A 305 21.26 -1.43 8.78
N LEU A 306 21.70 -0.62 7.80
CA LEU A 306 21.44 -0.85 6.37
C LEU A 306 21.99 -2.18 5.86
N LYS A 307 23.07 -2.69 6.45
CA LYS A 307 23.67 -4.00 6.11
C LYS A 307 23.05 -5.20 6.83
N ARG A 308 22.30 -4.98 7.92
CA ARG A 308 21.77 -6.07 8.77
C ARG A 308 20.27 -6.22 8.63
N ASP A 309 19.55 -5.11 8.51
CA ASP A 309 18.11 -5.18 8.35
C ASP A 309 17.76 -5.68 6.95
N ARG A 310 17.06 -6.82 6.90
CA ARG A 310 16.68 -7.47 5.64
C ARG A 310 15.92 -6.52 4.72
N ARG A 311 15.02 -5.71 5.28
CA ARG A 311 14.17 -4.85 4.48
C ARG A 311 14.93 -3.64 3.97
N ALA A 312 15.76 -3.04 4.82
CA ALA A 312 16.65 -1.97 4.39
C ALA A 312 17.51 -2.43 3.20
N MET A 313 18.08 -3.64 3.27
CA MET A 313 18.83 -4.24 2.17
C MET A 313 17.97 -4.48 0.91
N GLU A 314 16.75 -5.00 1.07
CA GLU A 314 15.82 -5.19 -0.07
C GLU A 314 15.53 -3.85 -0.73
N ASN A 315 15.20 -2.80 0.02
CA ASN A 315 14.93 -1.48 -0.54
C ASN A 315 16.17 -0.82 -1.15
N LEU A 316 17.36 -0.97 -0.56
CA LEU A 316 18.60 -0.48 -1.16
C LEU A 316 18.87 -1.12 -2.53
N ARG A 317 18.65 -2.43 -2.66
CA ARG A 317 18.81 -3.12 -3.95
C ARG A 317 17.79 -2.64 -4.97
N GLU A 318 16.54 -2.51 -4.57
CA GLU A 318 15.47 -2.06 -5.48
C GLU A 318 15.68 -0.61 -5.95
N LEU A 319 16.20 0.27 -5.09
CA LEU A 319 16.55 1.64 -5.46
C LEU A 319 17.80 1.69 -6.35
N ALA A 320 18.81 0.86 -6.08
CA ALA A 320 20.01 0.78 -6.92
C ALA A 320 19.70 0.17 -8.30
N ASP A 321 19.02 -0.97 -8.35
CA ASP A 321 18.75 -1.71 -9.58
C ASP A 321 17.60 -1.09 -10.39
N GLY A 322 16.61 -0.49 -9.73
CA GLY A 322 15.40 0.05 -10.36
C GLY A 322 15.46 1.53 -10.69
N TRP A 323 16.28 2.30 -9.97
CA TRP A 323 16.31 3.77 -10.06
C TRP A 323 17.73 4.35 -10.17
N ASP A 324 18.75 3.51 -10.33
CA ASP A 324 20.16 3.91 -10.42
C ASP A 324 20.63 4.79 -9.24
N MET A 325 20.05 4.61 -8.04
CA MET A 325 20.47 5.35 -6.85
C MET A 325 21.78 4.79 -6.29
N GLU A 326 22.73 5.68 -6.04
CA GLU A 326 23.97 5.34 -5.35
C GLU A 326 23.75 5.16 -3.83
N TYR A 327 24.66 4.43 -3.19
CA TYR A 327 24.56 4.19 -1.74
C TYR A 327 24.64 5.50 -0.93
N GLU A 328 25.50 6.43 -1.34
CA GLU A 328 25.62 7.75 -0.74
C GLU A 328 24.31 8.55 -0.86
N GLU A 329 23.61 8.50 -2.00
CA GLU A 329 22.32 9.17 -2.21
C GLU A 329 21.24 8.58 -1.29
N CYS A 330 21.26 7.26 -1.06
CA CYS A 330 20.40 6.61 -0.08
C CYS A 330 20.69 7.13 1.34
N LEU A 331 21.96 7.34 1.71
CA LEU A 331 22.29 7.94 3.01
C LEU A 331 21.80 9.39 3.13
N GLU A 332 21.90 10.17 2.05
CA GLU A 332 21.41 11.55 2.00
C GLU A 332 19.90 11.64 2.21
N THR A 333 19.12 10.77 1.56
CA THR A 333 17.66 10.71 1.77
C THR A 333 17.29 10.34 3.20
N ILE A 334 18.02 9.41 3.82
CA ILE A 334 17.80 9.05 5.23
C ILE A 334 18.05 10.23 6.18
N VAL A 335 19.15 10.98 6.00
CA VAL A 335 19.42 12.14 6.87
C VAL A 335 18.48 13.32 6.61
N ALA A 336 18.00 13.49 5.36
CA ALA A 336 16.94 14.44 5.04
C ALA A 336 15.61 14.03 5.71
N CYS A 337 15.29 12.73 5.73
CA CYS A 337 14.14 12.17 6.43
C CYS A 337 14.23 12.43 7.96
N MET A 338 15.42 12.27 8.56
CA MET A 338 15.67 12.64 9.96
C MET A 338 15.43 14.13 10.23
N SER A 339 15.91 15.02 9.34
CA SER A 339 15.68 16.46 9.47
C SER A 339 14.19 16.83 9.34
N ALA A 340 13.47 16.18 8.42
CA ALA A 340 12.02 16.37 8.26
C ALA A 340 11.23 15.90 9.51
N GLU A 341 11.63 14.79 10.14
CA GLU A 341 11.03 14.32 11.40
C GLU A 341 11.19 15.37 12.51
N ILE A 342 12.40 15.90 12.71
CA ILE A 342 12.68 16.93 13.73
C ILE A 342 11.82 18.17 13.50
N ALA A 343 11.79 18.66 12.25
CA ALA A 343 11.01 19.84 11.89
C ALA A 343 9.51 19.64 12.15
N GLY A 344 8.96 18.51 11.72
CA GLY A 344 7.56 18.17 11.91
C GLY A 344 7.17 17.97 13.38
N GLU A 345 7.98 17.26 14.17
CA GLU A 345 7.75 17.05 15.61
C GLU A 345 7.70 18.38 16.38
N GLU A 346 8.64 19.28 16.11
CA GLU A 346 8.74 20.56 16.81
C GLU A 346 7.64 21.53 16.42
N LEU A 347 7.23 21.57 15.14
CA LEU A 347 6.12 22.39 14.68
C LEU A 347 4.77 21.86 15.19
N LEU A 348 4.56 20.54 15.25
CA LEU A 348 3.39 19.96 15.91
C LEU A 348 3.35 20.32 17.39
N ALA A 349 4.48 20.19 18.10
CA ALA A 349 4.58 20.58 19.50
C ALA A 349 4.34 22.08 19.70
N LEU A 350 4.74 22.93 18.76
CA LEU A 350 4.48 24.36 18.77
C LEU A 350 2.98 24.65 18.63
N ILE A 351 2.30 24.03 17.66
CA ILE A 351 0.84 24.13 17.48
C ILE A 351 0.13 23.68 18.76
N ASP A 352 0.51 22.54 19.33
CA ASP A 352 -0.10 22.02 20.56
C ASP A 352 0.03 23.01 21.73
N ARG A 353 1.16 23.71 21.86
CA ARG A 353 1.36 24.78 22.87
C ARG A 353 0.54 26.05 22.58
N GLN A 354 0.08 26.24 21.36
CA GLN A 354 -0.73 27.38 20.94
C GLN A 354 -2.23 27.05 20.85
N LYS A 355 -2.63 25.78 20.95
CA LYS A 355 -4.05 25.37 20.99
C LYS A 355 -4.80 26.15 22.07
N GLY A 356 -5.94 26.71 21.66
CA GLY A 356 -6.81 27.54 22.52
C GLY A 356 -6.35 28.98 22.77
N LYS A 357 -5.20 29.41 22.21
CA LYS A 357 -4.72 30.79 22.33
C LYS A 357 -5.16 31.69 21.18
N THR A 358 -5.58 31.12 20.06
CA THR A 358 -6.04 31.85 18.86
C THR A 358 -7.50 31.53 18.56
N ARG A 359 -8.23 32.52 18.02
CA ARG A 359 -9.65 32.37 17.64
C ARG A 359 -9.85 31.50 16.39
N TRP A 360 -8.83 31.42 15.53
CA TRP A 360 -8.91 30.80 14.21
C TRP A 360 -8.36 29.37 14.15
N GLY A 361 -7.84 28.85 15.26
CA GLY A 361 -7.30 27.48 15.33
C GLY A 361 -6.09 27.26 14.42
N PHE A 362 -5.55 26.05 14.44
CA PHE A 362 -4.43 25.60 13.59
C PHE A 362 -4.73 24.24 12.96
N GLU A 363 -6.01 23.89 12.78
CA GLU A 363 -6.44 22.54 12.39
C GLU A 363 -5.92 22.16 10.99
N LYS A 364 -5.87 23.11 10.06
CA LYS A 364 -5.33 22.89 8.72
C LYS A 364 -3.82 22.62 8.76
N ASP A 365 -3.08 23.43 9.51
CA ASP A 365 -1.63 23.29 9.67
C ASP A 365 -1.27 21.98 10.40
N GLU A 366 -2.03 21.64 11.45
CA GLU A 366 -1.90 20.37 12.16
C GLU A 366 -2.16 19.19 11.21
N LYS A 367 -3.17 19.26 10.35
CA LYS A 367 -3.46 18.21 9.37
C LYS A 367 -2.31 18.03 8.38
N ILE A 368 -1.78 19.12 7.82
CA ILE A 368 -0.65 19.09 6.88
C ILE A 368 0.56 18.43 7.57
N LEU A 369 0.92 18.87 8.77
CA LEU A 369 2.05 18.32 9.52
C LEU A 369 1.85 16.83 9.83
N ARG A 370 0.64 16.40 10.20
CA ARG A 370 0.34 14.98 10.45
C ARG A 370 0.48 14.14 9.18
N GLU A 371 0.02 14.64 8.03
CA GLU A 371 0.21 13.98 6.73
C GLU A 371 1.69 13.89 6.34
N THR A 372 2.46 14.97 6.55
CA THR A 372 3.92 14.96 6.36
C THR A 372 4.60 13.92 7.25
N MET A 373 4.23 13.86 8.54
CA MET A 373 4.79 12.91 9.50
C MET A 373 4.38 11.46 9.19
N GLU A 374 3.20 11.23 8.62
CA GLU A 374 2.81 9.90 8.12
C GLU A 374 3.73 9.47 6.96
N GLY A 375 4.04 10.39 6.04
CA GLY A 375 5.01 10.17 4.96
C GLY A 375 6.41 9.83 5.49
N VAL A 376 6.92 10.61 6.44
CA VAL A 376 8.21 10.35 7.10
C VAL A 376 8.23 8.99 7.80
N ASN A 377 7.15 8.60 8.47
CA ASN A 377 7.05 7.29 9.12
C ASN A 377 7.03 6.13 8.11
N LYS A 378 6.36 6.28 6.96
CA LYS A 378 6.39 5.29 5.87
C LYS A 378 7.79 5.13 5.32
N GLU A 379 8.50 6.24 5.09
CA GLU A 379 9.88 6.26 4.61
C GLU A 379 10.85 5.60 5.62
N LYS A 380 10.77 5.97 6.90
CA LYS A 380 11.50 5.32 8.01
C LYS A 380 11.27 3.81 8.04
N TRP A 381 10.02 3.37 7.85
CA TRP A 381 9.67 1.95 7.81
C TRP A 381 10.22 1.24 6.56
N ALA A 382 10.28 1.94 5.42
CA ALA A 382 10.94 1.46 4.21
C ALA A 382 12.45 1.28 4.45
N TRP A 383 13.09 2.18 5.19
CA TRP A 383 14.48 2.03 5.63
C TRP A 383 14.69 0.99 6.74
N GLY A 384 13.69 0.16 7.05
CA GLY A 384 13.82 -0.95 8.00
C GLY A 384 13.68 -0.57 9.47
N PHE A 385 13.37 0.68 9.79
CA PHE A 385 13.18 1.11 11.18
C PHE A 385 11.76 0.80 11.66
N ARG A 386 11.61 -0.24 12.49
CA ARG A 386 10.31 -0.69 13.03
C ARG A 386 9.96 -0.09 14.39
N GLY A 387 10.89 0.61 15.01
CA GLY A 387 10.72 1.24 16.31
C GLY A 387 11.58 2.49 16.44
N ASP A 388 11.30 3.28 17.46
CA ASP A 388 11.87 4.60 17.59
C ASP A 388 13.28 4.61 18.18
N HIS A 389 13.67 3.59 18.95
CA HIS A 389 14.91 3.65 19.70
C HIS A 389 16.16 3.79 18.82
N ALA A 390 16.35 2.85 17.87
CA ALA A 390 17.49 2.89 16.96
C ALA A 390 17.46 4.14 16.07
N TRP A 391 16.29 4.50 15.55
CA TRP A 391 16.12 5.69 14.72
C TRP A 391 16.49 6.97 15.47
N ARG A 392 15.93 7.20 16.66
CA ARG A 392 16.23 8.38 17.48
C ARG A 392 17.70 8.43 17.87
N GLN A 393 18.32 7.30 18.21
CA GLN A 393 19.75 7.26 18.49
C GLN A 393 20.57 7.75 17.29
N LEU A 394 20.32 7.20 16.09
CA LEU A 394 21.06 7.57 14.88
C LEU A 394 20.79 9.02 14.45
N ARG A 395 19.55 9.47 14.62
CA ARG A 395 19.14 10.86 14.42
C ARG A 395 19.91 11.81 15.35
N ASP A 396 19.99 11.48 16.64
CA ASP A 396 20.70 12.29 17.62
C ASP A 396 22.22 12.29 17.38
N GLU A 397 22.79 11.16 16.95
CA GLU A 397 24.19 11.06 16.51
C GLU A 397 24.44 11.94 15.28
N TRP A 398 23.55 11.88 14.28
CA TRP A 398 23.62 12.75 13.12
C TRP A 398 23.54 14.20 13.55
N MET A 399 22.56 14.60 14.35
CA MET A 399 22.39 15.95 14.89
C MET A 399 23.66 16.45 15.59
N LYS A 400 24.30 15.62 16.41
CA LYS A 400 25.52 15.95 17.18
C LYS A 400 26.81 15.91 16.35
N SER A 401 26.80 15.36 15.14
CA SER A 401 27.99 15.33 14.27
C SER A 401 28.44 16.73 13.81
N GLY A 402 29.71 16.84 13.41
CA GLY A 402 30.32 18.09 12.96
C GLY A 402 30.70 19.03 14.10
N VAL A 403 30.86 20.32 13.79
CA VAL A 403 31.14 21.37 14.79
C VAL A 403 29.87 21.63 15.60
N VAL A 404 29.91 21.23 16.86
CA VAL A 404 28.93 21.63 17.88
C VAL A 404 29.50 22.84 18.58
N ARG A 405 28.90 24.03 18.43
CA ARG A 405 29.18 25.12 19.38
C ARG A 405 28.87 24.59 20.77
N GLN A 406 29.86 24.58 21.67
CA GLN A 406 29.60 24.30 23.07
C GLN A 406 28.64 25.38 23.58
N SER A 407 27.38 24.97 23.70
CA SER A 407 26.31 25.64 24.44
C SER A 407 26.63 25.72 25.93
#